data_AF-A0A433VAK2-F1
#
_entry.id   AF-A0A433VAK2-F1
#
_cell.length_a   1.000
_cell.length_b   1.000
_cell.length_c   1.000
_cell.angle_alpha   90.00
_cell.angle_beta   90.00
_cell.angle_gamma   90.00
#
_symmetry.space_group_name_H-M   'P 1'
#
loop_
_entity.id
_entity.type
_entity.pdbx_description
1 polymer ?
#
loop_
_entity_poly.entity_id
_entity_poly.type
_entity_poly.pdbx_seq_one_letter_code
_entity_poly.pdbx_strand_id
1 'polypeptide(L)'
;MQAQSKLLKYTAIVGFRETLFQTVTENFNGEIQTLAYPKAALFSFSMALVAYNILATLRGALGSVHGVNKIEVGLSDFYLVDEIQGIYRGMMIAIPPPKWEVFGTYSLDQIAELLQRLADGVHLKRFLKATRGKKKKREPLIVNSNHRHVSTARLLETHQKKKSRS
;
A
#
# COMPACT_ATOMS: atom_id res chain seq x y z
N MET A 1 -28.44 16.26 20.10
CA MET A 1 -27.07 16.45 19.56
C MET A 1 -26.06 15.36 19.97
N GLN A 2 -26.16 14.75 21.15
CA GLN A 2 -25.14 13.78 21.64
C GLN A 2 -25.19 12.39 20.99
N ALA A 3 -26.35 11.96 20.47
CA ALA A 3 -26.51 10.67 19.80
C ALA A 3 -25.86 10.64 18.40
N GLN A 4 -25.94 11.73 17.63
CA GLN A 4 -25.32 11.82 16.31
C GLN A 4 -23.79 11.87 16.38
N SER A 5 -23.20 12.49 17.42
CA SER A 5 -21.73 12.50 17.59
C SER A 5 -21.19 11.14 18.06
N LYS A 6 -21.95 10.37 18.85
CA LYS A 6 -21.63 8.97 19.17
C LYS A 6 -21.70 8.09 17.92
N LEU A 7 -22.74 8.24 17.09
CA LEU A 7 -22.86 7.49 15.84
C LEU A 7 -21.72 7.82 14.87
N LEU A 8 -21.36 9.09 14.68
CA LEU A 8 -20.21 9.47 13.85
C LEU A 8 -18.89 8.86 14.34
N LYS A 9 -18.67 8.84 15.66
CA LYS A 9 -17.49 8.18 16.26
C LYS A 9 -17.52 6.66 16.05
N TYR A 10 -18.67 6.02 16.23
CA TYR A 10 -18.82 4.57 16.01
C TYR A 10 -18.62 4.20 14.55
N THR A 11 -19.19 4.96 13.60
CA THR A 11 -19.01 4.71 12.17
C THR A 11 -17.57 5.00 11.74
N ALA A 12 -16.92 6.03 12.29
CA ALA A 12 -15.50 6.27 12.05
C ALA A 12 -14.61 5.14 12.61
N ILE A 13 -14.90 4.63 13.81
CA ILE A 13 -14.14 3.54 14.44
C ILE A 13 -14.37 2.19 13.73
N VAL A 14 -15.61 1.88 13.36
CA VAL A 14 -15.96 0.64 12.62
C VAL A 14 -15.40 0.69 11.20
N GLY A 15 -15.56 1.82 10.50
CA GLY A 15 -14.98 2.04 9.17
C GLY A 15 -13.45 2.03 9.19
N PHE A 16 -12.82 2.58 10.23
CA PHE A 16 -11.38 2.48 10.47
C PHE A 16 -10.93 1.03 10.67
N ARG A 17 -11.69 0.22 11.40
CA ARG A 17 -11.36 -1.18 11.64
C ARG A 17 -11.45 -2.01 10.36
N GLU A 18 -12.45 -1.77 9.52
CA GLU A 18 -12.60 -2.42 8.21
C GLU A 18 -11.52 -1.98 7.22
N THR A 19 -11.23 -0.68 7.12
CA THR A 19 -10.12 -0.19 6.27
C THR A 19 -8.76 -0.65 6.76
N LEU A 20 -8.55 -0.78 8.07
CA LEU A 20 -7.33 -1.33 8.65
C LEU A 20 -7.16 -2.80 8.24
N PHE A 21 -8.18 -3.64 8.43
CA PHE A 21 -8.12 -5.04 8.01
C PHE A 21 -7.91 -5.21 6.51
N GLN A 22 -8.56 -4.38 5.69
CA GLN A 22 -8.38 -4.36 4.25
C GLN A 22 -6.94 -3.97 3.87
N THR A 23 -6.41 -2.89 4.46
CA THR A 23 -5.04 -2.40 4.22
C THR A 23 -4.00 -3.43 4.65
N VAL A 24 -4.20 -4.08 5.80
CA VAL A 24 -3.34 -5.16 6.29
C VAL A 24 -3.37 -6.34 5.32
N THR A 25 -4.55 -6.74 4.85
CA THR A 25 -4.70 -7.88 3.93
C THR A 25 -4.06 -7.59 2.57
N GLU A 26 -4.27 -6.39 2.03
CA GLU A 26 -3.71 -5.95 0.74
C GLU A 26 -2.20 -5.77 0.79
N ASN A 27 -1.66 -5.20 1.89
CA ASN A 27 -0.22 -4.91 1.99
C ASN A 27 0.60 -6.11 2.47
N PHE A 28 0.03 -7.03 3.26
CA PHE A 28 0.77 -8.14 3.87
C PHE A 28 0.43 -9.53 3.31
N ASN A 29 -0.44 -9.64 2.29
CA ASN A 29 -0.92 -10.91 1.73
C ASN A 29 -1.41 -11.85 2.84
N GLY A 30 -2.65 -11.65 3.30
CA GLY A 30 -3.25 -12.37 4.45
C GLY A 30 -3.22 -13.90 4.40
N GLU A 31 -2.87 -14.50 3.25
CA GLU A 31 -2.46 -15.90 3.13
C GLU A 31 -0.93 -16.02 2.98
N ILE A 32 -0.20 -15.94 4.08
CA ILE A 32 1.15 -16.51 4.10
C ILE A 32 0.96 -18.03 4.07
N GLN A 33 1.31 -18.66 2.95
CA GLN A 33 1.14 -20.09 2.62
C GLN A 33 1.73 -21.11 3.63
N THR A 34 2.27 -20.66 4.77
CA THR A 34 3.01 -21.47 5.73
C THR A 34 2.60 -21.29 7.20
N LEU A 35 1.58 -20.48 7.53
CA LEU A 35 1.20 -20.21 8.93
C LEU A 35 -0.02 -21.02 9.42
N ALA A 36 -0.13 -22.30 9.05
CA ALA A 36 -1.14 -23.23 9.61
C ALA A 36 -0.94 -23.53 11.13
N TYR A 37 -0.23 -22.66 11.84
CA TYR A 37 0.03 -22.71 13.26
C TYR A 37 -0.67 -21.51 13.93
N PRO A 38 -1.71 -21.72 14.75
CA PRO A 38 -2.56 -20.64 15.26
C PRO A 38 -1.80 -19.58 16.06
N LYS A 39 -0.70 -19.96 16.73
CA LYS A 39 0.16 -18.99 17.44
C LYS A 39 0.89 -18.04 16.48
N ALA A 40 1.28 -18.52 15.31
CA ALA A 40 2.04 -17.76 14.34
C ALA A 40 1.12 -16.78 13.56
N ALA A 41 -0.14 -17.17 13.34
CA ALA A 41 -1.18 -16.29 12.80
C ALA A 41 -1.51 -15.12 13.75
N LEU A 42 -1.61 -15.37 15.06
CA LEU A 42 -1.83 -14.30 16.04
C LEU A 42 -0.65 -13.32 16.08
N PHE A 43 0.57 -13.84 16.01
CA PHE A 43 1.77 -13.02 15.97
C PHE A 43 1.84 -12.13 14.72
N SER A 44 1.58 -12.69 13.53
CA SER A 44 1.56 -11.91 12.29
C SER A 44 0.47 -10.84 12.32
N PHE A 45 -0.69 -11.15 12.90
CA PHE A 45 -1.75 -10.17 13.12
C PHE A 45 -1.31 -9.02 14.04
N SER A 46 -0.69 -9.33 15.18
CA SER A 46 -0.14 -8.30 16.08
C SER A 46 0.93 -7.45 15.41
N MET A 47 1.82 -8.06 14.62
CA MET A 47 2.85 -7.33 13.88
C MET A 47 2.23 -6.38 12.85
N ALA A 48 1.19 -6.83 12.14
CA ALA A 48 0.47 -5.98 11.19
C ALA A 48 -0.21 -4.78 11.86
N LEU A 49 -0.76 -4.95 13.07
CA LEU A 49 -1.30 -3.84 13.85
C LEU A 49 -0.23 -2.81 14.21
N VAL A 50 0.94 -3.27 14.66
CA VAL A 50 2.07 -2.38 14.97
C VAL A 50 2.54 -1.63 13.72
N ALA A 51 2.70 -2.33 12.59
CA ALA A 51 3.08 -1.72 11.33
C ALA A 51 2.05 -0.68 10.86
N TYR A 52 0.76 -0.97 11.02
CA TYR A 52 -0.30 -0.01 10.69
C TYR A 52 -0.25 1.23 11.59
N ASN A 53 0.00 1.06 12.89
CA ASN A 53 0.15 2.21 13.79
C ASN A 53 1.32 3.11 13.38
N ILE A 54 2.44 2.53 12.95
CA ILE A 54 3.58 3.27 12.41
C ILE A 54 3.20 4.02 11.11
N LEU A 55 2.45 3.37 10.21
CA LEU A 55 1.98 4.01 8.98
C LEU A 55 0.99 5.15 9.29
N ALA A 56 0.11 4.97 10.26
CA ALA A 56 -0.85 5.98 10.70
C ALA A 56 -0.17 7.20 11.32
N THR A 57 0.86 7.01 12.17
CA THR A 57 1.63 8.14 12.74
C THR A 57 2.40 8.88 11.66
N LEU A 58 3.00 8.17 10.70
CA LEU A 58 3.68 8.77 9.55
C LEU A 58 2.72 9.59 8.68
N ARG A 59 1.53 9.06 8.38
CA ARG A 59 0.47 9.79 7.66
C ARG A 59 0.00 11.01 8.42
N GLY A 60 -0.16 10.91 9.75
CA GLY A 60 -0.53 12.03 10.61
C GLY A 60 0.52 13.15 10.59
N ALA A 61 1.80 12.80 10.73
CA ALA A 61 2.89 13.77 10.67
C ALA A 61 2.99 14.46 9.31
N LEU A 62 2.92 13.71 8.21
CA LEU A 62 2.91 14.28 6.86
C LEU A 62 1.66 15.12 6.60
N GLY A 63 0.50 14.69 7.10
CA GLY A 63 -0.78 15.40 6.95
C GLY A 63 -0.79 16.73 7.70
N SER A 64 -0.11 16.82 8.84
CA SER A 64 0.08 18.05 9.62
C SER A 64 0.79 19.15 8.82
N VAL A 65 1.79 18.77 8.00
CA VAL A 65 2.64 19.73 7.27
C VAL A 65 2.14 19.97 5.83
N HIS A 66 1.83 18.90 5.10
CA HIS A 66 1.50 18.98 3.67
C HIS A 66 -0.01 19.06 3.38
N GLY A 67 -0.84 18.88 4.41
CA GLY A 67 -2.30 18.90 4.35
C GLY A 67 -2.92 17.52 4.24
N VAL A 68 -3.86 17.22 5.15
CA VAL A 68 -4.52 15.91 5.32
C VAL A 68 -5.09 15.34 4.02
N ASN A 69 -5.81 16.16 3.24
CA ASN A 69 -6.47 15.73 2.01
C ASN A 69 -5.51 15.21 0.92
N LYS A 70 -4.29 15.76 0.85
CA LYS A 70 -3.29 15.33 -0.14
C LYS A 70 -2.66 14.00 0.24
N ILE A 71 -2.53 13.74 1.53
CA ILE A 71 -1.90 12.54 2.07
C ILE A 71 -2.84 11.34 1.99
N GLU A 72 -4.10 11.50 2.42
CA GLU A 72 -5.06 10.38 2.43
C GLU A 72 -5.33 9.81 1.03
N VAL A 73 -5.44 10.69 0.02
CA VAL A 73 -5.75 10.28 -1.35
C VAL A 73 -4.48 9.96 -2.15
N GLY A 74 -3.42 10.73 -1.92
CA GLY A 74 -2.26 10.77 -2.80
C GLY A 74 -1.13 9.85 -2.38
N LEU A 75 -0.95 9.52 -1.10
CA LEU A 75 0.21 8.77 -0.63
C LEU A 75 0.16 7.30 -1.07
N SER A 76 1.27 6.80 -1.62
CA SER A 76 1.42 5.41 -2.03
C SER A 76 2.20 4.64 -0.97
N ASP A 77 1.55 3.67 -0.33
CA ASP A 77 2.22 2.79 0.66
C ASP A 77 3.38 2.01 0.03
N PHE A 78 3.24 1.64 -1.25
CA PHE A 78 4.28 0.95 -2.01
C PHE A 78 5.60 1.75 -2.06
N TYR A 79 5.53 3.02 -2.46
CA TYR A 79 6.73 3.87 -2.58
C TYR A 79 7.37 4.18 -1.23
N LEU A 80 6.57 4.23 -0.15
CA LEU A 80 7.11 4.38 1.20
C LEU A 80 7.89 3.14 1.64
N VAL A 81 7.31 1.96 1.46
CA VAL A 81 7.94 0.71 1.87
C VAL A 81 9.23 0.47 1.06
N ASP A 82 9.20 0.73 -0.25
CA ASP A 82 10.37 0.62 -1.14
C ASP A 82 11.52 1.54 -0.68
N GLU A 83 11.22 2.80 -0.38
CA GLU A 83 12.23 3.76 0.10
C GLU A 83 12.84 3.34 1.44
N ILE A 84 12.01 2.88 2.38
CA ILE A 84 12.48 2.40 3.69
C ILE A 84 13.43 1.21 3.51
N GLN A 85 13.06 0.24 2.67
CA GLN A 85 13.91 -0.93 2.39
C GLN A 85 15.24 -0.52 1.75
N GLY A 86 15.20 0.45 0.82
CA GLY A 86 16.39 0.96 0.14
C GLY A 86 17.36 1.71 1.05
N ILE A 87 16.85 2.50 1.99
CA ILE A 87 17.68 3.37 2.85
C ILE A 87 18.08 2.70 4.16
N TYR A 88 17.28 1.78 4.70
CA TYR A 88 17.49 1.21 6.04
C TYR A 88 18.92 0.73 6.29
N ARG A 89 19.47 -0.05 5.37
CA ARG A 89 20.84 -0.57 5.49
C ARG A 89 21.89 0.56 5.52
N GLY A 90 21.74 1.57 4.67
CA GLY A 90 22.64 2.73 4.66
C GLY A 90 22.54 3.54 5.94
N MET A 91 21.33 3.71 6.46
CA MET A 91 21.06 4.41 7.71
C MET A 91 21.71 3.72 8.92
N MET A 92 21.60 2.39 9.00
CA MET A 92 22.23 1.58 10.06
C MET A 92 23.77 1.62 10.03
N ILE A 93 24.37 1.91 8.87
CA ILE A 93 25.83 2.10 8.74
C ILE A 93 26.20 3.54 9.14
N ALA A 94 25.41 4.53 8.72
CA ALA A 94 25.71 5.93 8.92
C ALA A 94 25.46 6.43 10.35
N ILE A 95 24.50 5.85 11.07
CA ILE A 95 24.06 6.32 12.38
C ILE A 95 24.36 5.24 13.44
N PRO A 96 25.34 5.46 14.34
CA PRO A 96 25.72 4.46 15.33
C PRO A 96 24.62 4.26 16.40
N PRO A 97 24.52 3.07 17.01
CA PRO A 97 23.47 2.73 17.98
C PRO A 97 23.19 3.76 19.09
N PRO A 98 24.21 4.38 19.75
CA PRO A 98 23.97 5.32 20.84
C PRO A 98 23.21 6.59 20.42
N LYS A 99 23.20 6.93 19.12
CA LYS A 99 22.45 8.09 18.62
C LYS A 99 20.94 7.84 18.60
N TRP A 100 20.50 6.59 18.65
CA TRP A 100 19.10 6.21 18.67
C TRP A 100 18.49 6.21 20.07
N GLU A 101 19.30 6.06 21.12
CA GLU A 101 18.84 5.96 22.51
C GLU A 101 18.13 7.25 22.99
N VAL A 102 18.52 8.39 22.42
CA VAL A 102 17.97 9.72 22.74
C VAL A 102 16.46 9.79 22.49
N PHE A 103 15.91 9.01 21.54
CA PHE A 103 14.47 9.01 21.28
C PHE A 103 13.66 8.35 22.41
N GLY A 104 14.29 7.50 23.25
CA GLY A 104 13.64 6.87 24.39
C GLY A 104 13.36 7.83 25.55
N THR A 105 14.03 8.98 25.60
CA THR A 105 13.86 9.98 26.66
C THR A 105 12.92 11.12 26.27
N TYR A 106 12.41 11.13 25.03
CA TYR A 106 11.58 12.23 24.54
C TYR A 106 10.16 12.16 25.10
N SER A 107 9.56 13.32 25.39
CA SER A 107 8.12 13.42 25.65
C SER A 107 7.33 13.26 24.34
N LEU A 108 6.02 12.98 24.46
CA LEU A 108 5.13 12.86 23.31
C LEU A 108 5.13 14.14 22.44
N ASP A 109 5.15 15.32 23.06
CA ASP A 109 5.18 16.60 22.36
C ASP A 109 6.49 16.77 21.59
N GLN A 110 7.63 16.40 22.18
CA GLN A 110 8.94 16.47 21.53
C GLN A 110 9.03 15.52 20.33
N ILE A 111 8.45 14.32 20.44
CA ILE A 111 8.36 13.38 19.31
C ILE A 111 7.48 13.97 18.22
N ALA A 112 6.33 14.54 18.56
CA ALA A 112 5.42 15.14 17.58
C ALA A 112 6.08 16.31 16.83
N GLU A 113 6.79 17.20 17.53
CA GLU A 113 7.54 18.29 16.92
C GLU A 113 8.69 17.79 16.05
N LEU A 114 9.40 16.76 16.48
CA LEU A 114 10.46 16.14 15.68
C LEU A 114 9.89 15.54 14.38
N LEU A 115 8.79 14.79 14.47
CA LEU A 115 8.14 14.17 13.32
C LEU A 115 7.64 15.22 12.33
N GLN A 116 7.09 16.33 12.81
CA GLN A 116 6.67 17.45 11.95
C GLN A 116 7.87 18.11 11.26
N ARG A 117 8.97 18.36 11.99
CA ARG A 117 10.21 18.90 11.40
C ARG A 117 10.79 18.00 10.32
N LEU A 118 10.79 16.68 10.56
CA LEU A 118 11.23 15.70 9.56
C LEU A 118 10.28 15.66 8.36
N ALA A 119 8.97 15.72 8.61
CA ALA A 119 7.94 15.73 7.57
C ALA A 119 8.07 16.95 6.64
N ASP A 120 8.49 18.12 7.15
CA ASP A 120 8.72 19.31 6.35
C ASP A 120 9.83 19.13 5.30
N GLY A 121 10.88 18.38 5.65
CA GLY A 121 11.96 18.03 4.72
C GLY A 121 11.58 16.99 3.65
N VAL A 122 10.39 16.40 3.71
CA VAL A 122 9.99 15.32 2.79
C VAL A 122 9.57 15.89 1.44
N HIS A 123 10.23 15.43 0.37
CA HIS A 123 9.79 15.67 -1.00
C HIS A 123 8.56 14.82 -1.37
N LEU A 124 7.38 15.27 -0.94
CA LEU A 124 6.13 14.49 -1.03
C LEU A 124 5.82 13.95 -2.43
N LYS A 125 6.15 14.70 -3.49
CA LYS A 125 5.91 14.30 -4.89
C LYS A 125 6.44 12.91 -5.24
N ARG A 126 7.55 12.47 -4.62
CA ARG A 126 8.16 11.15 -4.86
C ARG A 126 7.29 10.00 -4.35
N PHE A 127 6.50 10.24 -3.32
CA PHE A 127 5.69 9.23 -2.64
C PHE A 127 4.23 9.21 -3.10
N LEU A 128 3.85 10.13 -3.98
CA LEU A 128 2.48 10.18 -4.50
C LEU A 128 2.22 9.07 -5.51
N LYS A 129 1.01 8.51 -5.47
CA LYS A 129 0.50 7.60 -6.49
C LYS A 129 0.53 8.29 -7.84
N ALA A 130 1.08 7.60 -8.85
CA ALA A 130 1.04 8.08 -10.21
C ALA A 130 -0.42 8.16 -10.67
N THR A 131 -0.95 9.37 -10.87
CA THR A 131 -2.29 9.53 -11.43
C THR A 131 -2.22 9.14 -12.90
N ARG A 132 -2.89 8.03 -13.26
CA ARG A 132 -2.99 7.63 -14.66
C ARG A 132 -3.77 8.71 -15.42
N GLY A 133 -3.12 9.33 -16.41
CA GLY A 133 -3.81 10.24 -17.32
C GLY A 133 -4.98 9.55 -18.03
N LYS A 134 -5.95 10.34 -18.51
CA LYS A 134 -7.11 9.83 -19.25
C LYS A 134 -6.64 8.86 -20.34
N LYS A 135 -7.11 7.62 -20.30
CA LYS A 135 -6.74 6.58 -21.26
C LYS A 135 -6.99 7.13 -22.67
N LYS A 136 -5.94 7.21 -23.50
CA LYS A 136 -6.08 7.60 -24.90
C LYS A 136 -7.06 6.63 -25.57
N LYS A 137 -8.06 7.17 -26.27
CA LYS A 137 -9.00 6.34 -27.03
C LYS A 137 -8.18 5.60 -28.09
N ARG A 138 -8.24 4.28 -28.10
CA ARG A 138 -7.61 3.48 -29.16
C ARG A 138 -8.28 3.85 -30.46
N GLU A 139 -7.50 4.14 -31.50
CA GLU A 139 -8.04 4.24 -32.86
C GLU A 139 -8.79 2.94 -33.18
N PRO A 140 -9.96 3.03 -33.85
CA PRO A 140 -10.69 1.84 -34.24
C PRO A 140 -9.78 0.92 -35.05
N LEU A 141 -9.74 -0.35 -34.66
CA LEU A 141 -8.94 -1.35 -35.36
C LEU A 141 -9.46 -1.46 -36.80
N ILE A 142 -8.56 -1.29 -37.77
CA ILE A 142 -8.84 -1.64 -39.16
C ILE A 142 -8.82 -3.17 -39.23
N VAL A 143 -10.00 -3.78 -39.16
CA VAL A 143 -10.17 -5.24 -39.26
C VAL A 143 -10.01 -5.64 -40.71
N ASN A 144 -8.86 -6.20 -41.08
CA ASN A 144 -8.69 -6.83 -42.38
C ASN A 144 -9.41 -8.19 -42.38
N SER A 145 -10.51 -8.30 -43.13
CA SER A 145 -11.29 -9.54 -43.25
C SER A 145 -10.46 -10.73 -43.73
N ASN A 146 -9.41 -10.48 -44.54
CA ASN A 146 -8.53 -11.51 -45.09
C ASN A 146 -7.51 -12.05 -44.07
N HIS A 147 -7.21 -11.30 -43.00
CA HIS A 147 -6.35 -11.76 -41.89
C HIS A 147 -7.18 -11.82 -40.61
N ARG A 148 -8.17 -12.72 -40.59
CA ARG A 148 -8.95 -13.02 -39.40
C ARG A 148 -8.05 -13.69 -38.36
N HIS A 149 -8.00 -13.14 -37.16
CA HIS A 149 -7.34 -13.77 -36.02
C HIS A 149 -8.02 -15.11 -35.73
N VAL A 150 -7.33 -16.21 -36.01
CA VAL A 150 -7.77 -17.57 -35.67
C VAL A 150 -6.92 -18.07 -34.51
N SER A 151 -7.56 -18.64 -33.49
CA SER A 151 -6.83 -19.24 -32.38
C SER A 151 -6.09 -20.48 -32.89
N THR A 152 -4.82 -20.61 -32.49
CA THR A 152 -3.98 -21.77 -32.80
C THR A 152 -4.63 -23.08 -32.37
N ALA A 153 -5.34 -23.09 -31.24
CA ALA A 153 -6.14 -24.22 -30.78
C ALA A 153 -7.17 -24.70 -31.83
N ARG A 154 -7.85 -23.76 -32.50
CA ARG A 154 -8.88 -24.08 -33.51
C ARG A 154 -8.27 -24.63 -34.79
N LEU A 155 -7.06 -24.18 -35.16
CA LEU A 155 -6.29 -24.72 -36.29
C LEU A 155 -5.80 -26.14 -35.99
N LEU A 156 -5.35 -26.42 -34.77
CA LEU A 156 -4.91 -27.76 -34.38
C LEU A 156 -6.05 -28.77 -34.35
N GLU A 157 -7.23 -28.38 -33.85
CA GLU A 157 -8.41 -29.25 -33.82
C GLU A 157 -8.91 -29.60 -35.23
N THR A 158 -8.90 -28.62 -36.14
CA THR A 158 -9.25 -28.87 -37.56
C THR A 158 -8.24 -29.78 -38.24
N HIS A 159 -6.95 -29.66 -37.92
CA HIS A 159 -5.91 -30.55 -38.43
C HIS A 159 -6.08 -32.00 -37.92
N GLN A 160 -6.39 -32.17 -36.63
CA GLN A 160 -6.63 -33.50 -36.04
C GLN A 160 -7.87 -34.19 -36.63
N LYS A 161 -8.99 -33.47 -36.78
CA LYS A 161 -10.21 -33.99 -37.43
C LYS A 161 -10.00 -34.40 -38.88
N LYS A 162 -9.08 -33.75 -39.59
CA LYS A 162 -8.73 -34.09 -40.97
C LYS A 162 -7.87 -35.35 -41.04
N LYS A 163 -6.95 -35.53 -40.08
CA LYS A 163 -6.12 -36.73 -39.93
C LYS A 163 -6.94 -37.97 -39.54
N SER A 164 -7.99 -37.83 -38.74
CA SER A 164 -8.86 -38.95 -38.33
C SER A 164 -9.89 -39.37 -39.40
N ARG A 165 -9.98 -38.63 -40.51
CA ARG A 165 -10.88 -38.91 -41.65
C ARG A 165 -10.14 -39.45 -42.88
N SER A 166 -8.82 -39.55 -42.81
CA SER A 166 -7.95 -40.25 -43.78
C SER A 166 -7.53 -41.58 -43.20
#